data_AF-A0A519M6W8-F1
#
_entry.id   AF-A0A519M6W8-F1
#
_cell.length_a   1.000
_cell.length_b   1.000
_cell.length_c   1.000
_cell.angle_alpha   90.00
_cell.angle_beta   90.00
_cell.angle_gamma   90.00
#
_symmetry.space_group_name_H-M   'P 1'
#
loop_
_entity.id
_entity.type
_entity.pdbx_description
1 polymer ?
#
loop_
_entity_poly.entity_id
_entity_poly.type
_entity_poly.pdbx_seq_one_letter_code
_entity_poly.pdbx_strand_id
1 'polypeptide(L)'
;MNLKAQLKEILLQIDRIGGDARPLILSSPTEEQAIQLVEQKLGYQLPTSFRSVLSVISCKCEFSWFLPDDLELPYALRQIFSGQLE
;
A
#
# COMPACT_ATOMS: atom_id res chain seq x y z
N MET A 1 12.14 11.25 -3.81
CA MET A 1 11.26 10.30 -4.54
C MET A 1 9.88 10.33 -3.88
N ASN A 2 8.79 10.58 -4.63
CA ASN A 2 7.44 10.71 -4.06
C ASN A 2 6.64 9.42 -4.30
N LEU A 3 6.65 8.52 -3.30
CA LEU A 3 6.01 7.21 -3.37
C LEU A 3 4.51 7.30 -3.72
N LYS A 4 3.79 8.25 -3.12
CA LYS A 4 2.35 8.45 -3.35
C LYS A 4 2.06 8.78 -4.82
N ALA A 5 2.89 9.59 -5.45
CA ALA A 5 2.72 9.92 -6.87
C ALA A 5 2.96 8.69 -7.77
N GLN A 6 3.96 7.88 -7.44
CA GLN A 6 4.28 6.67 -8.21
C GLN A 6 3.19 5.61 -8.12
N LEU A 7 2.65 5.36 -6.92
CA LEU A 7 1.56 4.39 -6.73
C LEU A 7 0.29 4.83 -7.49
N LYS A 8 -0.02 6.13 -7.48
CA LYS A 8 -1.14 6.67 -8.26
C LYS A 8 -0.94 6.50 -9.76
N GLU A 9 0.28 6.72 -10.26
CA GLU A 9 0.59 6.55 -11.67
C GLU A 9 0.39 5.09 -12.10
N ILE A 10 0.81 4.13 -11.28
CA ILE A 10 0.58 2.70 -11.56
C ILE A 10 -0.91 2.42 -11.70
N LEU A 11 -1.74 2.82 -10.73
CA LEU A 11 -3.19 2.60 -10.80
C LEU A 11 -3.82 3.22 -12.06
N LEU A 12 -3.36 4.41 -12.45
CA LEU A 12 -3.84 5.09 -13.65
C LEU A 12 -3.47 4.32 -14.92
N GLN A 13 -2.30 3.69 -14.98
CA GLN A 13 -1.93 2.84 -16.11
C GLN A 13 -2.73 1.52 -16.12
N ILE A 14 -3.01 0.93 -14.96
CA ILE A 14 -3.87 -0.26 -14.85
C ILE A 14 -5.29 0.04 -15.36
N ASP A 15 -5.88 1.15 -14.93
CA ASP A 15 -7.21 1.59 -15.40
C ASP A 15 -7.23 1.81 -16.93
N ARG A 16 -6.18 2.44 -17.48
CA ARG A 16 -6.04 2.68 -18.93
C ARG A 16 -6.01 1.41 -19.78
N ILE A 17 -5.48 0.32 -19.25
CA ILE A 17 -5.45 -0.98 -19.96
C ILE A 17 -6.69 -1.83 -19.68
N GLY A 18 -7.70 -1.29 -18.97
CA GLY A 18 -8.95 -1.97 -18.65
C GLY A 18 -8.87 -2.90 -17.43
N GLY A 19 -7.81 -2.79 -16.63
CA GLY A 19 -7.67 -3.58 -15.40
C GLY A 19 -8.47 -3.01 -14.23
N ASP A 20 -8.59 -3.79 -13.16
CA ASP A 20 -9.20 -3.34 -11.90
C ASP A 20 -8.15 -2.59 -11.06
N ALA A 21 -8.25 -1.27 -11.03
CA ALA A 21 -7.42 -0.40 -10.21
C ALA A 21 -8.20 0.06 -8.97
N ARG A 22 -7.96 -0.57 -7.82
CA ARG A 22 -8.64 -0.19 -6.57
C ARG A 22 -8.13 1.14 -6.03
N PRO A 23 -8.97 1.95 -5.36
CA PRO A 23 -8.54 3.23 -4.79
C PRO A 23 -7.34 3.08 -3.85
N LEU A 24 -6.28 3.86 -4.08
CA LEU A 24 -5.12 3.93 -3.19
C LEU A 24 -5.53 4.55 -1.84
N ILE A 25 -5.44 3.77 -0.76
CA ILE A 25 -5.61 4.28 0.60
C ILE A 25 -4.22 4.50 1.18
N LEU A 26 -3.91 5.77 1.48
CA LEU A 26 -2.71 6.16 2.22
C LEU A 26 -3.15 7.09 3.34
N SER A 27 -3.16 6.58 4.56
CA SER A 27 -3.38 7.42 5.74
C SER A 27 -2.11 8.19 6.07
N SER A 28 -2.27 9.36 6.69
CA SER A 28 -1.14 10.09 7.26
C SER A 28 -0.42 9.21 8.29
N PRO A 29 0.88 9.45 8.51
CA PRO A 29 1.56 8.85 9.65
C PRO A 29 0.80 9.17 10.93
N THR A 30 0.78 8.21 11.85
CA THR A 30 0.09 8.35 13.13
C THR A 30 0.91 9.22 14.07
N GLU A 31 0.22 10.05 14.85
CA GLU A 31 0.85 10.86 15.89
C GLU A 31 1.42 9.98 17.00
N GLU A 32 2.55 10.40 17.56
CA GLU A 32 3.24 9.71 18.66
C GLU A 32 2.30 9.41 19.85
N GLN A 33 1.35 10.31 20.14
CA GLN A 33 0.38 10.16 21.22
C GLN A 33 -0.59 8.99 20.97
N ALA A 34 -0.99 8.78 19.72
CA ALA A 34 -1.86 7.65 19.36
C ALA A 34 -1.12 6.32 19.44
N ILE A 35 0.18 6.27 19.12
CA ILE A 35 1.03 5.09 19.33
C ILE A 35 1.12 4.77 20.83
N GLN A 36 1.38 5.77 21.66
CA GLN A 36 1.48 5.59 23.12
C GLN A 36 0.16 5.09 23.73
N LEU A 37 -0.98 5.59 23.26
CA LEU A 37 -2.30 5.09 23.68
C LEU A 37 -2.51 3.61 23.31
N VAL A 38 -2.02 3.18 22.15
CA VAL A 38 -2.07 1.76 21.73
C VAL A 38 -1.14 0.91 22.58
N GLU A 39 0.10 1.35 22.82
CA GLU A 39 1.07 0.65 23.68
C GLU A 39 0.56 0.49 25.11
N GLN A 40 -0.10 1.53 25.67
CA GLN A 40 -0.77 1.44 26.98
C GLN A 40 -1.90 0.41 26.99
N LYS A 41 -2.73 0.38 25.94
CA LYS A 41 -3.82 -0.62 25.81
C LYS A 41 -3.28 -2.04 25.66
N LEU A 42 -2.17 -2.21 24.96
CA LEU A 42 -1.53 -3.50 24.71
C LEU A 42 -0.71 -3.99 25.92
N GLY A 43 -0.28 -3.08 26.81
CA GLY A 43 0.57 -3.40 27.95
C GLY A 43 2.04 -3.66 27.58
N TYR A 44 2.45 -3.35 26.35
CA TYR A 44 3.84 -3.47 25.88
C TYR A 44 4.16 -2.42 24.82
N GLN A 45 5.45 -2.15 24.64
CA GLN A 45 5.94 -1.22 23.62
C GLN A 45 6.07 -1.91 22.27
N LEU A 46 5.63 -1.24 21.21
CA LEU A 46 5.80 -1.75 19.86
C LEU A 46 7.30 -1.77 19.50
N PRO A 47 7.76 -2.74 18.70
CA PRO A 47 9.14 -2.75 18.20
C PRO A 47 9.48 -1.43 17.51
N THR A 48 10.67 -0.88 17.77
CA THR A 48 11.08 0.43 17.25
C THR A 48 10.96 0.53 15.73
N SER A 49 11.30 -0.55 15.01
CA SER A 49 11.15 -0.62 13.55
C SER A 49 9.70 -0.47 13.10
N PHE A 50 8.76 -1.10 13.80
CA PHE A 50 7.33 -0.99 13.50
C PHE A 50 6.79 0.41 13.85
N ARG A 51 7.23 0.95 14.99
CA ARG A 51 6.93 2.33 15.42
C ARG A 51 7.34 3.35 14.35
N SER A 52 8.55 3.22 13.81
CA SER A 52 9.05 4.10 12.75
C SER A 52 8.19 4.04 11.48
N VAL A 53 7.66 2.87 11.10
CA VAL A 53 6.77 2.77 9.93
C VAL A 53 5.47 3.53 10.17
N LEU A 54 4.85 3.37 11.35
CA LEU A 54 3.61 4.06 11.72
C LEU A 54 3.77 5.58 11.77
N SER A 55 4.93 6.07 12.26
CA SER A 55 5.21 7.51 12.44
C SER A 55 5.80 8.19 11.20
N VAL A 56 6.38 7.46 10.25
CA VAL A 56 7.10 8.06 9.10
C VAL A 56 6.42 7.78 7.76
N ILE A 57 5.85 6.59 7.58
CA ILE A 57 5.39 6.13 6.27
C ILE A 57 3.88 6.28 6.15
N SER A 58 3.13 5.52 6.94
CA SER A 58 1.68 5.56 7.01
C SER A 58 1.21 4.60 8.09
N CYS A 59 0.10 4.89 8.76
CA CYS A 59 -0.57 3.89 9.60
C CYS A 59 -1.46 2.93 8.82
N LYS A 60 -1.69 3.17 7.52
CA LYS A 60 -2.49 2.31 6.64
C LYS A 60 -2.16 2.56 5.17
N CYS A 61 -1.70 1.53 4.48
CA CYS A 61 -1.51 1.53 3.03
C CYS A 61 -2.34 0.39 2.43
N GLU A 62 -3.35 0.70 1.63
CA GLU A 62 -4.00 -0.29 0.76
C GLU A 62 -3.73 0.09 -0.69
N PHE A 63 -3.08 -0.82 -1.42
CA PHE A 63 -2.77 -0.66 -2.83
C PHE A 63 -2.95 -2.00 -3.53
N SER A 64 -3.97 -2.07 -4.37
CA SER A 64 -4.37 -3.31 -5.02
C SER A 64 -4.74 -3.06 -6.48
N TRP A 65 -4.25 -3.91 -7.37
CA TRP A 65 -4.54 -3.85 -8.79
C TRP A 65 -4.56 -5.24 -9.42
N PHE A 66 -5.35 -5.39 -10.48
CA PHE A 66 -5.49 -6.63 -11.27
C PHE A 66 -5.50 -6.28 -12.75
N LEU A 67 -4.78 -7.05 -13.56
CA LEU A 67 -4.82 -6.91 -15.02
C LEU A 67 -6.14 -7.48 -15.57
N PRO A 68 -6.54 -7.07 -16.78
CA PRO A 68 -7.62 -7.73 -17.50
C PRO A 68 -7.31 -9.23 -17.72
N ASP A 69 -8.33 -10.07 -17.63
CA ASP A 69 -8.21 -11.51 -17.82
C ASP A 69 -7.76 -11.90 -19.24
N ASP A 70 -8.05 -11.05 -20.24
CA ASP A 70 -7.75 -11.25 -21.65
C ASP A 70 -6.41 -10.61 -22.09
N LEU A 71 -5.65 -10.03 -21.15
CA LEU A 71 -4.37 -9.39 -21.46
C LEU A 71 -3.26 -10.44 -21.67
N GLU A 72 -2.78 -10.54 -22.91
CA GLU A 72 -1.64 -11.40 -23.26
C GLU A 72 -0.31 -10.82 -22.74
N LEU A 73 0.28 -11.52 -21.76
CA LEU A 73 1.56 -11.14 -21.16
C LEU A 73 2.75 -11.88 -21.79
N PRO A 74 3.92 -11.22 -21.88
CA PRO A 74 5.17 -11.90 -22.17
C PRO A 74 5.38 -13.10 -21.24
N TYR A 75 5.98 -14.19 -21.74
CA TYR A 75 6.14 -15.44 -20.98
C TYR A 75 6.73 -15.22 -19.57
N ALA A 76 7.73 -14.35 -19.45
CA ALA A 76 8.38 -14.02 -18.18
C ALA A 76 7.46 -13.32 -17.16
N LEU A 77 6.35 -12.73 -17.61
CA LEU A 77 5.43 -11.93 -16.80
C LEU A 77 4.06 -12.59 -16.64
N ARG A 78 3.79 -13.76 -17.23
CA ARG A 78 2.47 -14.42 -17.19
C ARG A 78 1.93 -14.73 -15.81
N GLN A 79 2.78 -14.73 -14.78
CA GLN A 79 2.39 -14.95 -13.39
C GLN A 79 2.24 -13.64 -12.59
N ILE A 80 2.48 -12.50 -13.23
CA ILE A 80 2.38 -11.16 -12.64
C ILE A 80 1.15 -10.48 -13.23
N PHE A 81 -0.01 -10.90 -12.77
CA PHE A 81 -1.32 -10.39 -13.22
C PHE A 81 -2.04 -9.55 -12.16
N SER A 82 -1.45 -9.43 -10.96
CA SER A 82 -1.98 -8.57 -9.90
C SER A 82 -0.87 -8.14 -8.94
N GLY A 83 -1.18 -7.15 -8.12
CA GLY A 83 -0.34 -6.75 -6.99
C GLY A 83 -1.21 -6.24 -5.84
N GLN A 84 -0.85 -6.62 -4.61
CA GLN A 84 -1.57 -6.24 -3.40
C GLN A 84 -0.58 -5.88 -2.30
N LEU A 85 -0.84 -4.77 -1.63
CA LEU A 85 -0.12 -4.29 -0.45
C LEU A 85 -1.18 -3.81 0.55
N GLU A 86 -1.22 -4.43 1.72
CA GLU A 86 -2.12 -4.15 2.85
C GLU A 86 -1.36 -4.18 4.17
#